data_AF-A0A7V9TA90-F1
#
_entry.id   AF-A0A7V9TA90-F1
#
_cell.length_a   1.000
_cell.length_b   1.000
_cell.length_c   1.000
_cell.angle_alpha   90.00
_cell.angle_beta   90.00
_cell.angle_gamma   90.00
#
_symmetry.space_group_name_H-M   'P 1'
#
loop_
_entity.id
_entity.type
_entity.pdbx_description
1 polymer ?
#
loop_
_entity_poly.entity_id
_entity_poly.type
_entity_poly.pdbx_seq_one_letter_code
_entity_poly.pdbx_strand_id
1 'polypeptide(L)'
;MHASCADTYFVFLRLQSQRGFALIELLAAIVMINVGILAILMALNSGMVTLRRTADRSTAAAVADKQMERYRALLYSSIYLDTASLAATDATYQGDSAYSATPPPPAPPGTQVNQVCAPLVAACTPSQTVQGADNKSYRVDTYIVSTTPPGGQQVKQVTVVVRKAGTTPSLARVVSIFGSSF
;
A
#
# COMPACT_ATOMS: atom_id res chain seq x y z
N MET A 1 36.84 -62.13 -25.72
CA MET A 1 37.52 -60.92 -26.23
C MET A 1 37.13 -60.79 -27.70
N HIS A 2 35.90 -60.46 -28.09
CA HIS A 2 35.05 -59.25 -27.90
C HIS A 2 35.60 -57.96 -28.54
N ALA A 3 34.99 -57.66 -29.70
CA ALA A 3 34.72 -56.38 -30.38
C ALA A 3 35.78 -55.27 -30.38
N SER A 4 36.26 -54.82 -31.57
CA SER A 4 36.79 -53.45 -31.69
C SER A 4 36.95 -52.82 -33.09
N CYS A 5 36.73 -53.52 -34.22
CA CYS A 5 37.00 -52.91 -35.55
C CYS A 5 35.73 -52.42 -36.29
N ALA A 6 34.57 -53.04 -36.05
CA ALA A 6 33.29 -52.62 -36.66
C ALA A 6 32.72 -51.34 -36.03
N ASP A 7 33.11 -51.01 -34.79
CA ASP A 7 32.60 -49.83 -34.07
C ASP A 7 33.11 -48.49 -34.63
N THR A 8 34.36 -48.44 -35.08
CA THR A 8 35.03 -47.17 -35.45
C THR A 8 34.46 -46.54 -36.73
N TYR A 9 34.02 -47.37 -37.68
CA TYR A 9 33.43 -46.91 -38.95
C TYR A 9 32.01 -46.36 -38.77
N PHE A 10 31.23 -46.98 -37.88
CA PHE A 10 29.87 -46.53 -37.54
C PHE A 10 29.89 -45.17 -36.84
N VAL A 11 30.91 -44.92 -36.01
CA VAL A 11 31.09 -43.64 -35.29
C VAL A 11 31.39 -42.47 -36.24
N PHE A 12 32.23 -42.67 -37.26
CA PHE A 12 32.57 -41.61 -38.23
C PHE A 12 31.40 -41.23 -39.15
N LEU A 13 30.61 -42.22 -39.58
CA LEU A 13 29.37 -41.99 -40.34
C LEU A 13 28.31 -41.25 -39.51
N ARG A 14 28.26 -41.53 -38.20
CA ARG A 14 27.36 -40.85 -37.25
C ARG A 14 27.75 -39.38 -37.00
N LEU A 15 29.04 -39.05 -36.98
CA LEU A 15 29.52 -37.66 -36.88
C LEU A 15 29.29 -36.85 -38.17
N GLN A 16 29.37 -37.49 -39.35
CA GLN A 16 29.04 -36.83 -40.62
C GLN A 16 27.54 -36.51 -40.74
N SER A 17 26.64 -37.31 -40.17
CA SER A 17 25.21 -36.99 -40.13
C SER A 17 24.84 -35.86 -39.15
N GLN A 18 25.77 -35.44 -38.27
CA GLN A 18 25.55 -34.41 -37.24
C GLN A 18 26.05 -33.01 -37.66
N ARG A 19 26.88 -32.90 -38.72
CA ARG A 19 27.50 -31.63 -39.14
C ARG A 19 26.52 -30.55 -39.63
N GLY A 20 25.38 -30.95 -40.23
CA GLY A 20 24.31 -30.02 -40.61
C GLY A 20 23.37 -29.66 -39.47
N PHE A 21 23.29 -30.54 -38.46
CA PHE A 21 22.47 -30.34 -37.26
C PHE A 21 23.09 -29.30 -36.31
N ALA A 22 24.42 -29.25 -36.21
CA ALA A 22 25.12 -28.29 -35.33
C ALA A 22 24.86 -26.80 -35.66
N LEU A 23 24.70 -26.44 -36.94
CA LEU A 23 24.37 -25.05 -37.33
C LEU A 23 22.93 -24.69 -37.00
N ILE A 24 22.00 -25.63 -37.17
CA ILE A 24 20.58 -25.47 -36.81
C ILE A 24 20.45 -25.40 -35.29
N GLU A 25 21.24 -26.17 -34.55
CA GLU A 25 21.31 -26.16 -33.09
C GLU A 25 21.82 -24.82 -32.55
N LEU A 26 22.87 -24.24 -33.16
CA LEU A 26 23.35 -22.90 -32.81
C LEU A 26 22.30 -21.82 -33.13
N LEU A 27 21.62 -21.91 -34.28
CA LEU A 27 20.56 -20.99 -34.64
C LEU A 27 19.38 -21.10 -33.67
N ALA A 28 18.97 -22.32 -33.32
CA ALA A 28 17.94 -22.57 -32.32
C ALA A 28 18.37 -22.05 -30.93
N ALA A 29 19.64 -22.21 -30.55
CA ALA A 29 20.18 -21.68 -29.30
C ALA A 29 20.12 -20.15 -29.25
N ILE A 30 20.54 -19.46 -30.32
CA ILE A 30 20.48 -17.99 -30.41
C ILE A 30 19.01 -17.52 -30.34
N VAL A 31 18.08 -18.22 -31.00
CA VAL A 31 16.64 -17.89 -30.93
C VAL A 31 16.12 -18.06 -29.51
N MET A 32 16.43 -19.16 -28.82
CA MET A 32 16.03 -19.39 -27.43
C MET A 32 16.63 -18.34 -26.48
N ILE A 33 17.89 -17.96 -26.69
CA ILE A 33 18.55 -16.89 -25.92
C ILE A 33 17.83 -15.56 -26.14
N ASN A 34 17.50 -15.21 -27.38
CA ASN A 34 16.79 -13.96 -27.68
C ASN A 34 15.41 -13.93 -27.00
N VAL A 35 14.66 -15.03 -27.05
CA VAL A 35 13.38 -15.16 -26.34
C VAL A 35 13.57 -15.04 -24.82
N GLY A 36 14.61 -15.69 -24.27
CA GLY A 36 14.95 -15.62 -22.85
C GLY A 36 15.28 -14.21 -22.36
N ILE A 37 16.09 -13.46 -23.10
CA ILE A 37 16.47 -12.08 -22.75
C ILE A 37 15.25 -11.15 -22.75
N LEU A 38 14.38 -11.28 -23.76
CA LEU A 38 13.13 -10.50 -23.83
C LEU A 38 12.21 -10.80 -22.64
N ALA A 39 12.11 -12.07 -22.24
CA ALA A 39 11.32 -12.46 -21.08
C ALA A 39 11.86 -11.84 -19.77
N ILE A 40 13.19 -11.85 -19.57
CA ILE A 40 13.82 -11.26 -18.38
C ILE A 40 13.62 -9.74 -18.33
N LEU A 41 13.70 -9.04 -19.46
CA LEU A 41 13.45 -7.60 -19.52
C LEU A 41 12.02 -7.24 -19.08
N MET A 42 11.02 -8.01 -19.54
CA MET A 42 9.63 -7.82 -19.12
C MET A 42 9.44 -8.09 -17.62
N ALA A 43 10.10 -9.13 -17.09
CA ALA A 43 10.08 -9.45 -15.66
C ALA A 43 10.69 -8.32 -14.82
N LEU A 44 11.84 -7.77 -15.24
CA LEU A 44 12.52 -6.68 -14.55
C LEU A 44 11.66 -5.41 -14.51
N ASN A 45 11.03 -5.04 -15.63
CA ASN A 45 10.15 -3.87 -15.69
C ASN A 45 8.95 -4.01 -14.76
N SER A 46 8.32 -5.19 -14.73
CA SER A 46 7.23 -5.50 -13.80
C SER A 46 7.68 -5.46 -12.34
N GLY A 47 8.88 -5.98 -12.06
CA GLY A 47 9.50 -5.93 -10.74
C GLY A 47 9.71 -4.51 -10.23
N MET A 48 10.27 -3.63 -11.07
CA MET A 48 10.51 -2.22 -10.70
C MET A 48 9.21 -1.46 -10.37
N VAL A 49 8.13 -1.67 -11.14
CA VAL A 49 6.82 -1.06 -10.85
C VAL A 49 6.28 -1.53 -9.50
N THR A 50 6.42 -2.83 -9.22
CA THR A 50 5.98 -3.42 -7.96
C THR A 50 6.75 -2.86 -6.78
N LEU A 51 8.08 -2.77 -6.88
CA LEU A 51 8.94 -2.18 -5.86
C LEU A 51 8.57 -0.72 -5.57
N ARG A 52 8.29 0.08 -6.60
CA ARG A 52 7.83 1.47 -6.43
C ARG A 52 6.50 1.55 -5.67
N ARG A 53 5.53 0.69 -5.99
CA ARG A 53 4.24 0.65 -5.28
C ARG A 53 4.41 0.21 -3.83
N THR A 54 5.27 -0.75 -3.57
CA THR A 54 5.58 -1.20 -2.20
C THR A 54 6.28 -0.10 -1.40
N ALA A 55 7.21 0.64 -2.01
CA ALA A 55 7.85 1.79 -1.38
C ALA A 55 6.83 2.88 -1.02
N ASP A 56 5.92 3.23 -1.94
CA ASP A 56 4.86 4.22 -1.69
C ASP A 56 3.94 3.79 -0.53
N ARG A 57 3.58 2.49 -0.46
CA ARG A 57 2.79 1.95 0.65
C ARG A 57 3.55 1.93 1.97
N SER A 58 4.85 1.61 1.96
CA SER A 58 5.68 1.62 3.16
C SER A 58 5.82 3.02 3.74
N THR A 59 6.06 4.03 2.88
CA THR A 59 6.08 5.44 3.32
C THR A 59 4.71 5.89 3.81
N ALA A 60 3.62 5.53 3.11
CA ALA A 60 2.26 5.86 3.54
C ALA A 60 1.91 5.24 4.91
N ALA A 61 2.35 4.01 5.18
CA ALA A 61 2.17 3.36 6.47
C ALA A 61 2.91 4.12 7.58
N ALA A 62 4.19 4.49 7.36
CA ALA A 62 4.94 5.29 8.32
C ALA A 62 4.29 6.65 8.60
N VAL A 63 3.73 7.30 7.58
CA VAL A 63 2.95 8.54 7.74
C VAL A 63 1.68 8.30 8.57
N ALA A 64 0.97 7.21 8.32
CA ALA A 64 -0.23 6.83 9.07
C ALA A 64 0.11 6.57 10.55
N ASP A 65 1.17 5.81 10.81
CA ASP A 65 1.64 5.49 12.15
C ASP A 65 2.07 6.74 12.91
N LYS A 66 2.78 7.65 12.25
CA LYS A 66 3.16 8.95 12.84
C LYS A 66 1.94 9.76 13.27
N GLN A 67 0.86 9.74 12.49
CA GLN A 67 -0.37 10.45 12.85
C GLN A 67 -1.09 9.75 14.00
N MET A 68 -1.15 8.42 14.00
CA MET A 68 -1.70 7.66 15.12
C MET A 68 -0.91 7.88 16.41
N GLU A 69 0.41 8.01 16.34
CA GLU A 69 1.24 8.29 17.50
C GLU A 69 0.96 9.66 18.11
N ARG A 70 0.59 10.66 17.29
CA ARG A 70 0.10 11.95 17.82
C ARG A 70 -1.15 11.75 18.68
N TYR A 71 -2.10 10.92 18.25
CA TYR A 71 -3.30 10.64 19.04
C TYR A 71 -3.00 9.85 20.32
N ARG A 72 -2.02 8.94 20.29
CA ARG A 72 -1.57 8.22 21.51
C ARG A 72 -0.96 9.15 22.55
N ALA A 73 -0.40 10.28 22.13
CA ALA A 73 0.13 11.31 23.03
C ALA A 73 -0.94 12.28 23.57
N LEU A 74 -2.20 12.19 23.13
CA LEU A 74 -3.28 13.08 23.56
C LEU A 74 -4.11 12.47 24.69
N LEU A 75 -4.60 13.34 25.57
CA LEU A 75 -5.66 13.00 26.51
C LEU A 75 -6.96 12.71 25.76
N TYR A 76 -7.80 11.83 26.30
CA TYR A 76 -9.09 11.46 25.69
C TYR A 76 -9.97 12.68 25.35
N SER A 77 -9.98 13.70 26.22
CA SER A 77 -10.72 14.95 26.00
C SER A 77 -10.21 15.78 24.83
N SER A 78 -8.94 15.62 24.44
CA SER A 78 -8.29 16.34 23.34
C SER A 78 -8.36 15.62 21.98
N ILE A 79 -8.99 14.44 21.93
CA ILE A 79 -9.20 13.69 20.67
C ILE A 79 -10.49 14.19 20.01
N TYR A 80 -10.37 15.17 19.13
CA TYR A 80 -11.47 15.72 18.33
C TYR A 80 -10.93 16.40 17.07
N LEU A 81 -11.79 16.54 16.06
CA LEU A 81 -11.50 17.29 14.84
C LEU A 81 -11.94 18.75 14.97
N ASP A 82 -11.30 19.66 14.26
CA ASP A 82 -11.72 21.06 14.21
C ASP A 82 -13.04 21.21 13.43
N THR A 83 -14.03 21.87 14.03
CA THR A 83 -15.37 22.02 13.45
C THR A 83 -15.36 22.75 12.10
N ALA A 84 -14.60 23.84 11.96
CA ALA A 84 -14.56 24.61 10.71
C ALA A 84 -13.83 23.85 9.59
N SER A 85 -12.70 23.23 9.92
CA SER A 85 -11.93 22.42 8.98
C SER A 85 -12.70 21.18 8.52
N LEU A 86 -13.52 20.59 9.39
CA LEU A 86 -14.38 19.46 9.05
C LEU A 86 -15.47 19.84 8.05
N ALA A 87 -16.10 20.99 8.24
CA ALA A 87 -17.12 21.52 7.32
C ALA A 87 -16.54 21.81 5.91
N ALA A 88 -15.24 22.08 5.81
CA ALA A 88 -14.53 22.35 4.56
C ALA A 88 -13.98 21.10 3.85
N THR A 89 -14.25 19.89 4.37
CA THR A 89 -13.76 18.63 3.76
C THR A 89 -14.42 18.34 2.41
N ASP A 90 -13.67 17.67 1.52
CA ASP A 90 -14.12 17.37 0.17
C ASP A 90 -14.93 16.06 0.05
N ALA A 91 -15.43 15.78 -1.15
CA ALA A 91 -16.19 14.55 -1.44
C ALA A 91 -15.37 13.26 -1.27
N THR A 92 -14.03 13.33 -1.43
CA THR A 92 -13.17 12.14 -1.21
C THR A 92 -13.09 11.79 0.27
N TYR A 93 -13.06 12.81 1.15
CA TYR A 93 -13.12 12.62 2.60
C TYR A 93 -14.49 12.04 3.00
N GLN A 94 -15.57 12.70 2.55
CA GLN A 94 -16.95 12.36 2.92
C GLN A 94 -17.42 11.01 2.34
N GLY A 95 -16.83 10.57 1.22
CA GLY A 95 -17.11 9.27 0.60
C GLY A 95 -16.39 8.07 1.23
N ASP A 96 -15.50 8.27 2.21
CA ASP A 96 -14.82 7.16 2.89
C ASP A 96 -15.76 6.43 3.85
N SER A 97 -15.63 5.11 3.95
CA SER A 97 -16.44 4.30 4.87
C SER A 97 -16.21 4.63 6.34
N ALA A 98 -15.06 5.24 6.70
CA ALA A 98 -14.80 5.72 8.06
C ALA A 98 -15.54 7.03 8.39
N TYR A 99 -15.94 7.81 7.37
CA TYR A 99 -16.75 9.01 7.59
C TYR A 99 -18.15 8.63 8.07
N SER A 100 -18.77 7.67 7.39
CA SER A 100 -20.13 7.18 7.66
C SER A 100 -20.20 6.06 8.71
N ALA A 101 -19.10 5.75 9.40
CA ALA A 101 -19.11 4.80 10.50
C ALA A 101 -20.15 5.23 11.55
N THR A 102 -21.07 4.33 11.89
CA THR A 102 -22.22 4.63 12.74
C THR A 102 -21.79 4.85 14.18
N PRO A 103 -22.04 6.04 14.76
CA PRO A 103 -21.93 6.23 16.19
C PRO A 103 -23.10 5.52 16.91
N PRO A 104 -23.01 5.32 18.24
CA PRO A 104 -24.11 4.82 19.05
C PRO A 104 -25.35 5.69 18.85
N PRO A 105 -26.55 5.10 18.79
CA PRO A 105 -27.80 5.85 18.75
C PRO A 105 -27.85 6.87 19.90
N PRO A 106 -28.36 8.10 19.68
CA PRO A 106 -29.20 8.52 18.56
C PRO A 106 -28.48 9.23 17.39
N ALA A 107 -27.15 9.21 17.31
CA ALA A 107 -26.43 10.00 16.31
C ALA A 107 -26.51 9.41 14.88
N PRO A 108 -26.72 10.22 13.83
CA PRO A 108 -26.72 9.75 12.45
C PRO A 108 -25.30 9.31 11.99
N PRO A 109 -25.18 8.43 10.98
CA PRO A 109 -23.91 8.15 10.31
C PRO A 109 -23.28 9.46 9.80
N GLY A 110 -21.95 9.59 9.85
CA GLY A 110 -21.29 10.85 9.48
C GLY A 110 -21.03 11.80 10.66
N THR A 111 -21.50 11.48 11.86
CA THR A 111 -21.28 12.32 13.04
C THR A 111 -19.86 12.13 13.57
N GLN A 112 -18.96 13.01 13.13
CA GLN A 112 -17.57 13.04 13.61
C GLN A 112 -17.48 13.78 14.95
N VAL A 113 -16.59 13.31 15.83
CA VAL A 113 -16.27 14.01 17.09
C VAL A 113 -15.50 15.28 16.74
N ASN A 114 -16.12 16.44 16.95
CA ASN A 114 -15.51 17.73 16.63
C ASN A 114 -15.72 18.77 17.73
N GLN A 115 -14.81 19.73 17.78
CA GLN A 115 -14.86 20.94 18.61
C GLN A 115 -13.95 22.00 18.00
N VAL A 116 -14.10 23.27 18.38
CA VAL A 116 -13.14 24.33 17.98
C VAL A 116 -11.74 23.98 18.47
N CYS A 117 -10.78 23.90 17.55
CA CYS A 117 -9.37 23.66 17.89
C CYS A 117 -8.54 24.94 17.72
N ALA A 118 -7.95 25.44 18.81
CA ALA A 118 -7.11 26.64 18.81
C ALA A 118 -5.87 26.43 19.72
N PRO A 119 -4.64 26.52 19.17
CA PRO A 119 -4.30 26.68 17.75
C PRO A 119 -4.66 25.44 16.92
N LEU A 120 -4.92 25.63 15.63
CA LEU A 120 -5.15 24.52 14.72
C LEU A 120 -3.86 23.69 14.57
N VAL A 121 -3.89 22.45 15.06
CA VAL A 121 -2.78 21.51 14.97
C VAL A 121 -3.14 20.31 14.09
N ALA A 122 -2.11 19.62 13.59
CA ALA A 122 -2.27 18.45 12.71
C ALA A 122 -3.19 17.35 13.24
N ALA A 123 -3.33 17.20 14.57
CA ALA A 123 -4.23 16.22 15.19
C ALA A 123 -5.71 16.65 15.19
N CYS A 124 -5.99 17.94 15.00
CA CYS A 124 -7.36 18.45 14.84
C CYS A 124 -7.76 18.58 13.38
N THR A 125 -6.79 18.64 12.45
CA THR A 125 -7.07 18.85 11.03
C THR A 125 -7.58 17.55 10.37
N PRO A 126 -8.83 17.49 9.89
CA PRO A 126 -9.43 16.26 9.34
C PRO A 126 -8.70 15.75 8.10
N SER A 127 -8.32 16.65 7.20
CA SER A 127 -7.61 16.32 5.96
C SER A 127 -6.42 17.27 5.80
N GLN A 128 -5.23 16.71 5.65
CA GLN A 128 -3.99 17.47 5.50
C GLN A 128 -3.09 16.82 4.46
N THR A 129 -2.26 17.64 3.80
CA THR A 129 -1.22 17.16 2.90
C THR A 129 0.12 17.19 3.62
N VAL A 130 0.83 16.06 3.64
CA VAL A 130 2.13 15.90 4.30
C VAL A 130 3.12 15.35 3.29
N GLN A 131 4.36 15.85 3.31
CA GLN A 131 5.44 15.29 2.52
C GLN A 131 6.03 14.06 3.21
N GLY A 132 6.10 12.94 2.51
CA GLY A 132 6.77 11.72 2.96
C GLY A 132 8.30 11.82 2.85
N ALA A 133 9.00 10.86 3.47
CA ALA A 133 10.47 10.78 3.41
C ALA A 133 11.02 10.53 1.99
N ASP A 134 10.16 10.11 1.08
CA ASP A 134 10.41 9.91 -0.35
C ASP A 134 10.18 11.18 -1.19
N ASN A 135 9.99 12.35 -0.55
CA ASN A 135 9.66 13.64 -1.15
C ASN A 135 8.33 13.68 -1.91
N LYS A 136 7.45 12.69 -1.75
CA LYS A 136 6.11 12.69 -2.35
C LYS A 136 5.09 13.25 -1.39
N SER A 137 4.04 13.86 -1.95
CA SER A 137 2.93 14.38 -1.17
C SER A 137 1.89 13.28 -0.91
N TYR A 138 1.54 13.13 0.36
CA TYR A 138 0.50 12.23 0.85
C TYR A 138 -0.63 13.04 1.44
N ARG A 139 -1.85 12.67 1.12
CA ARG A 139 -3.04 13.16 1.81
C ARG A 139 -3.32 12.24 2.99
N VAL A 140 -3.46 12.83 4.16
CA VAL A 140 -3.81 12.13 5.40
C VAL A 140 -5.19 12.60 5.82
N ASP A 141 -6.14 11.68 5.79
CA ASP A 141 -7.50 11.88 6.27
C ASP A 141 -7.64 11.19 7.64
N THR A 142 -8.14 11.91 8.65
CA THR A 142 -8.45 11.35 9.96
C THR A 142 -9.94 11.46 10.23
N TYR A 143 -10.53 10.34 10.64
CA TYR A 143 -11.93 10.22 11.03
C TYR A 143 -11.98 9.86 12.52
N ILE A 144 -12.88 10.49 13.26
CA ILE A 144 -13.08 10.23 14.69
C ILE A 144 -14.56 10.03 14.93
N VAL A 145 -14.94 8.82 15.31
CA VAL A 145 -16.33 8.48 15.67
C VAL A 145 -16.37 7.96 17.10
N SER A 146 -17.38 8.38 17.87
CA SER A 146 -17.66 7.74 19.15
C SER A 146 -18.32 6.39 18.88
N THR A 147 -17.89 5.34 19.58
CA THR A 147 -18.50 4.00 19.54
C THR A 147 -18.71 3.49 20.96
N THR A 148 -19.74 2.68 21.19
CA THR A 148 -20.00 2.05 22.50
C THR A 148 -20.11 0.55 22.26
N PRO A 149 -19.08 -0.23 22.58
CA PRO A 149 -19.15 -1.68 22.51
C PRO A 149 -20.27 -2.21 23.42
N PRO A 150 -20.91 -3.33 23.07
CA PRO A 150 -21.93 -3.94 23.93
C PRO A 150 -21.39 -4.20 25.35
N GLY A 151 -22.07 -3.67 26.37
CA GLY A 151 -21.64 -3.78 27.77
C GLY A 151 -20.40 -2.96 28.14
N GLY A 152 -19.91 -2.10 27.25
CA GLY A 152 -18.72 -1.26 27.45
C GLY A 152 -19.04 0.22 27.63
N GLN A 153 -17.99 1.00 27.93
CA GLN A 153 -18.03 2.46 27.95
C GLN A 153 -17.91 3.04 26.53
N GLN A 154 -18.34 4.29 26.37
CA GLN A 154 -18.12 5.01 25.12
C GLN A 154 -16.62 5.25 24.89
N VAL A 155 -16.14 4.88 23.71
CA VAL A 155 -14.77 5.01 23.25
C VAL A 155 -14.73 5.86 21.98
N LYS A 156 -13.58 6.45 21.68
CA LYS A 156 -13.34 7.15 20.41
C LYS A 156 -12.56 6.25 19.48
N GLN A 157 -13.13 5.92 18.34
CA GLN A 157 -12.44 5.21 17.27
C GLN A 157 -11.83 6.24 16.32
N VAL A 158 -10.50 6.27 16.26
CA VAL A 158 -9.76 7.09 15.31
C VAL A 158 -9.33 6.22 14.14
N THR A 159 -9.66 6.65 12.93
CA THR A 159 -9.24 6.00 11.68
C THR A 159 -8.40 6.97 10.87
N VAL A 160 -7.16 6.62 10.59
CA VAL A 160 -6.26 7.37 9.72
C VAL A 160 -6.17 6.66 8.37
N VAL A 161 -6.45 7.38 7.30
CA VAL A 161 -6.36 6.90 5.92
C VAL A 161 -5.34 7.75 5.18
N VAL A 162 -4.36 7.10 4.58
CA VAL A 162 -3.31 7.78 3.80
C VAL A 162 -3.47 7.43 2.32
N ARG A 163 -3.49 8.47 1.50
CA ARG A 163 -3.58 8.41 0.04
C ARG A 163 -2.40 9.17 -0.55
N LYS A 164 -2.03 8.85 -1.80
CA LYS A 164 -1.17 9.76 -2.55
C LYS A 164 -1.96 11.02 -2.88
N ALA A 165 -1.34 12.19 -2.75
CA ALA A 165 -2.02 13.46 -3.01
C ALA A 165 -2.61 13.48 -4.44
N GLY A 166 -3.86 13.94 -4.56
CA GLY A 166 -4.59 13.98 -5.83
C GLY A 166 -5.14 12.62 -6.32
N THR A 167 -5.02 11.56 -5.51
CA THR A 167 -5.56 10.23 -5.86
C THR A 167 -6.58 9.75 -4.82
N THR A 168 -7.51 8.91 -5.25
CA THR A 168 -8.56 8.33 -4.38
C THR A 168 -8.17 7.01 -3.69
N PRO A 169 -7.34 6.11 -4.28
CA PRO A 169 -7.02 4.85 -3.63
C PRO A 169 -6.22 5.05 -2.35
N SER A 170 -6.64 4.38 -1.27
CA SER A 170 -5.87 4.34 -0.03
C SER A 170 -4.62 3.47 -0.19
N LEU A 171 -3.50 3.95 0.34
CA LEU A 171 -2.22 3.23 0.39
C LEU A 171 -1.99 2.58 1.76
N ALA A 172 -2.47 3.22 2.82
CA ALA A 172 -2.45 2.70 4.18
C ALA A 172 -3.71 3.13 4.94
N ARG A 173 -4.16 2.29 5.86
CA ARG A 173 -5.26 2.57 6.80
C ARG A 173 -4.88 2.02 8.16
N VAL A 174 -4.99 2.84 9.19
CA VAL A 174 -4.75 2.45 10.59
C VAL A 174 -5.97 2.86 11.41
N VAL A 175 -6.38 1.99 12.33
CA VAL A 175 -7.51 2.24 13.23
C VAL A 175 -7.06 1.97 14.66
N SER A 176 -7.47 2.82 15.60
CA SER A 176 -7.31 2.56 17.03
C SER A 176 -8.50 3.10 17.81
N ILE A 177 -8.67 2.57 19.01
CA ILE A 177 -9.76 2.87 19.91
C ILE A 177 -9.17 3.45 21.19
N PHE A 178 -9.71 4.58 21.64
CA PHE A 178 -9.28 5.31 22.82
C PHE A 178 -10.41 5.32 23.86
N GLY A 179 -10.11 4.86 25.07
CA GLY A 179 -11.04 4.89 26.20
C GLY A 179 -10.86 6.14 27.05
N SER A 180 -11.89 6.49 27.81
CA SER A 180 -11.88 7.61 28.77
C SER A 180 -11.27 7.23 30.13
N SER A 181 -11.17 5.95 30.44
CA SER A 181 -10.51 5.40 31.63
C SER A 181 -9.05 5.09 31.33
N PHE A 182 -8.14 5.80 32.00
CA PHE A 182 -6.70 5.54 32.00
C PHE A 182 -6.33 4.56 33.12
#